data_AF-A0A1J6IAP1-F1
#
_entry.id   AF-A0A1J6IAP1-F1
#
_cell.length_a   1.000
_cell.length_b   1.000
_cell.length_c   1.000
_cell.angle_alpha   90.00
_cell.angle_beta   90.00
_cell.angle_gamma   90.00
#
_symmetry.space_group_name_H-M   'P 1'
#
loop_
_entity.id
_entity.type
_entity.pdbx_description
1 polymer ?
#
loop_
_entity_poly.entity_id
_entity_poly.type
_entity_poly.pdbx_seq_one_letter_code
_entity_poly.pdbx_strand_id
1 'polypeptide(L)'
;MDQQKIQAIHALRAFLGLCNFYWRLVKNYSLIAVPLTELLKKVIPWDWGPMRAEAFNALKAAMSSSLVLALPDLAKPFEVQTDASDYAL
;
A
#
# COMPACT_ATOMS: atom_id res chain seq x y z
N MET A 1 3.29 -11.43 -23.32
CA MET A 1 2.94 -10.14 -22.71
C MET A 1 1.95 -10.28 -21.54
N ASP A 2 1.05 -11.27 -21.53
CA ASP A 2 0.04 -11.41 -20.47
C ASP A 2 0.58 -11.79 -19.07
N GLN A 3 1.67 -12.57 -19.00
CA GLN A 3 2.26 -13.02 -17.73
C GLN A 3 2.75 -11.85 -16.85
N GLN A 4 3.41 -10.85 -17.44
CA GLN A 4 3.93 -9.68 -16.71
C GLN A 4 2.80 -8.81 -16.12
N LYS A 5 1.69 -8.69 -16.85
CA LYS A 5 0.50 -7.96 -16.40
C LYS A 5 -0.14 -8.60 -15.17
N ILE A 6 -0.26 -9.93 -15.16
CA ILE A 6 -0.82 -10.67 -14.01
C ILE A 6 0.04 -10.46 -12.76
N GLN A 7 1.36 -10.56 -12.91
CA GLN A 7 2.30 -10.33 -11.81
C GLN A 7 2.19 -8.89 -11.27
N ALA A 8 2.07 -7.90 -12.15
CA ALA A 8 1.91 -6.50 -11.74
C ALA A 8 0.59 -6.24 -10.99
N ILE A 9 -0.52 -6.86 -11.42
CA ILE A 9 -1.81 -6.78 -10.72
C ILE A 9 -1.71 -7.43 -9.34
N HIS A 10 -1.07 -8.60 -9.23
CA HIS A 10 -0.88 -9.29 -7.95
C HIS A 10 -0.01 -8.46 -7.00
N ALA A 11 1.09 -7.92 -7.48
CA ALA A 11 1.96 -7.03 -6.70
C ALA A 11 1.21 -5.78 -6.22
N LEU A 12 0.39 -5.16 -7.08
CA LEU A 12 -0.42 -4.01 -6.70
C LEU A 12 -1.47 -4.36 -5.62
N ARG A 13 -2.09 -5.53 -5.70
CA ARG A 13 -3.02 -6.02 -4.66
C ARG A 13 -2.32 -6.25 -3.33
N ALA A 14 -1.14 -6.86 -3.35
CA ALA A 14 -0.34 -7.08 -2.14
C ALA A 14 0.05 -5.75 -1.49
N PHE A 15 0.53 -4.80 -2.29
CA PHE A 15 0.87 -3.45 -1.83
C PHE A 15 -0.34 -2.72 -1.23
N LEU A 16 -1.48 -2.70 -1.93
CA LEU A 16 -2.69 -2.07 -1.41
C LEU A 16 -3.25 -2.79 -0.17
N GLY A 17 -3.07 -4.11 -0.07
CA GLY A 17 -3.39 -4.87 1.14
C GLY A 17 -2.61 -4.39 2.36
N LEU A 18 -1.29 -4.22 2.20
CA LEU A 18 -0.43 -3.67 3.25
C LEU A 18 -0.81 -2.23 3.61
N CYS A 19 -1.03 -1.36 2.62
CA CYS A 19 -1.44 0.02 2.89
C CYS A 19 -2.81 0.08 3.56
N ASN A 20 -3.72 -0.82 3.22
CA ASN A 20 -5.04 -0.91 3.85
C ASN A 20 -4.97 -1.40 5.29
N PHE A 21 -3.93 -2.15 5.69
CA PHE A 21 -3.73 -2.50 7.10
C PHE A 21 -3.45 -1.26 7.96
N TYR A 22 -2.68 -0.30 7.42
CA TYR A 22 -2.28 0.93 8.12
C TYR A 22 -3.07 2.19 7.70
N TRP A 23 -4.14 2.06 6.91
CA TRP A 23 -4.84 3.19 6.29
C TRP A 23 -5.33 4.27 7.26
N ARG A 24 -5.68 3.89 8.50
CA ARG A 24 -6.15 4.81 9.55
C ARG A 24 -5.10 5.84 9.94
N LEU A 25 -3.83 5.50 9.74
CA LEU A 25 -2.72 6.40 10.02
C LEU A 25 -2.50 7.36 8.85
N VAL A 26 -2.87 6.98 7.63
CA VAL A 26 -2.67 7.80 6.43
C VAL A 26 -3.86 8.73 6.18
N LYS A 27 -3.64 10.03 6.42
CA LYS A 27 -4.64 11.05 6.08
C LYS A 27 -4.94 11.01 4.58
N ASN A 28 -6.23 11.07 4.22
CA ASN A 28 -6.71 11.03 2.84
C ASN A 28 -6.35 9.76 2.05
N TYR A 29 -6.06 8.64 2.73
CA TYR A 29 -5.72 7.37 2.10
C TYR A 29 -6.62 7.01 0.91
N SER A 30 -7.95 7.02 1.12
CA SER A 30 -8.91 6.62 0.10
C SER A 30 -8.80 7.46 -1.17
N LEU A 31 -8.54 8.77 -1.04
CA LEU A 31 -8.40 9.68 -2.19
C LEU A 31 -7.13 9.39 -2.99
N ILE A 32 -6.02 9.12 -2.30
CA ILE A 32 -4.73 8.79 -2.93
C ILE A 32 -4.80 7.41 -3.60
N ALA A 33 -5.51 6.46 -2.99
CA ALA A 33 -5.62 5.09 -3.46
C ALA A 33 -6.57 4.90 -4.65
N VAL A 34 -7.52 5.83 -4.90
CA VAL A 34 -8.51 5.73 -6.00
C VAL A 34 -7.89 5.29 -7.34
N PRO A 35 -6.92 6.03 -7.92
CA PRO A 35 -6.36 5.69 -9.23
C PRO A 35 -5.66 4.32 -9.27
N LEU A 36 -5.19 3.81 -8.13
CA LEU A 36 -4.60 2.47 -7.99
C LEU A 36 -5.68 1.38 -7.88
N THR A 37 -6.73 1.63 -7.11
CA THR A 37 -7.87 0.69 -6.99
C THR A 37 -8.64 0.55 -8.31
N GLU A 38 -8.66 1.59 -9.14
CA GLU A 38 -9.23 1.55 -10.48
C GLU A 38 -8.50 0.56 -11.40
N LEU A 39 -7.18 0.46 -11.33
CA LEU A 39 -6.40 -0.52 -12.09
C LEU A 39 -6.72 -1.97 -11.74
N LEU A 40 -7.40 -2.22 -10.61
CA LEU A 40 -7.84 -3.56 -10.21
C LEU A 40 -9.22 -3.94 -10.78
N LYS A 41 -9.96 -2.99 -11.36
CA LYS A 41 -11.29 -3.24 -11.93
C LYS A 41 -11.15 -3.93 -13.28
N LYS A 42 -11.93 -4.99 -13.53
CA LYS A 42 -11.90 -5.77 -14.79
C LYS A 42 -12.20 -4.94 -16.04
N VAL A 43 -12.97 -3.87 -15.89
CA VAL A 43 -13.40 -2.98 -16.98
C VAL A 43 -12.36 -1.93 -17.37
N ILE A 44 -11.34 -1.70 -16.53
CA ILE A 44 -10.32 -0.68 -16.80
C ILE A 44 -9.10 -1.38 -17.41
N PRO A 45 -8.62 -0.94 -18.59
CA PRO A 45 -7.39 -1.46 -19.15
C PRO A 45 -6.23 -1.15 -18.21
N TRP A 46 -5.34 -2.12 -18.04
CA TRP A 46 -4.13 -1.91 -17.26
C TRP A 46 -3.21 -0.93 -17.98
N ASP A 47 -3.14 0.29 -17.46
CA ASP A 47 -2.29 1.36 -17.96
C ASP A 47 -1.56 2.03 -16.79
N TRP A 48 -0.25 1.86 -16.72
CA TRP A 48 0.58 2.50 -15.70
C TRP A 48 1.04 3.88 -16.16
N GLY A 49 0.08 4.81 -16.21
CA GLY A 49 0.31 6.21 -16.58
C GLY A 49 0.84 7.09 -15.44
N PRO A 50 1.15 8.37 -15.74
CA PRO A 50 1.72 9.32 -14.78
C PRO A 50 0.84 9.51 -13.53
N MET A 51 -0.48 9.56 -13.69
CA MET A 51 -1.42 9.69 -12.57
C MET A 51 -1.32 8.53 -11.56
N ARG A 52 -1.12 7.29 -12.03
CA ARG A 52 -0.98 6.13 -11.13
C ARG A 52 0.41 6.06 -10.51
N ALA A 53 1.44 6.45 -11.25
CA ALA A 53 2.79 6.58 -10.70
C ALA A 53 2.86 7.64 -9.60
N GLU A 54 2.22 8.79 -9.80
CA GLU A 54 2.10 9.86 -8.80
C GLU A 54 1.35 9.38 -7.56
N ALA A 55 0.19 8.74 -7.75
CA ALA A 55 -0.58 8.18 -6.63
C ALA A 55 0.19 7.11 -5.85
N PHE A 56 0.93 6.24 -6.54
CA PHE A 56 1.78 5.23 -5.91
C PHE A 56 2.89 5.88 -5.05
N ASN A 57 3.56 6.91 -5.59
CA ASN A 57 4.61 7.62 -4.87
C ASN A 57 4.05 8.43 -3.69
N ALA A 58 2.91 9.10 -3.87
CA ALA A 58 2.22 9.83 -2.81
C ALA A 58 1.82 8.88 -1.67
N LEU A 59 1.30 7.70 -2.00
CA LEU A 59 0.92 6.71 -1.00
C LEU A 59 2.16 6.16 -0.26
N LYS A 60 3.26 5.86 -0.95
CA LYS A 60 4.53 5.49 -0.30
C LYS A 60 5.02 6.56 0.67
N ALA A 61 4.99 7.83 0.26
CA ALA A 61 5.43 8.94 1.09
C ALA A 61 4.54 9.08 2.35
N ALA A 62 3.23 8.99 2.18
CA ALA A 62 2.28 9.12 3.29
C ALA A 62 2.36 7.94 4.29
N MET A 63 2.59 6.72 3.80
CA MET A 63 2.85 5.55 4.63
C MET A 63 4.13 5.70 5.44
N SER A 64 5.19 6.23 4.82
CA SER A 64 6.51 6.40 5.46
C SER A 64 6.52 7.51 6.50
N SER A 65 5.71 8.57 6.33
CA SER A 65 5.66 9.68 7.29
C SER A 65 4.73 9.40 8.47
N SER A 66 3.62 8.70 8.26
CA SER A 66 2.60 8.52 9.30
C SER A 66 2.95 7.46 10.35
N LEU A 67 3.58 6.36 9.94
CA LEU A 67 3.93 5.25 10.83
C LEU A 67 5.08 5.57 11.81
N VAL A 68 5.76 6.70 11.65
CA VAL A 68 6.97 7.05 12.41
C VAL A 68 6.69 7.91 13.67
N LEU A 69 5.46 8.44 13.85
CA LEU A 69 5.27 9.64 14.68
C LEU A 69 4.51 9.51 16.01
N ALA A 70 4.09 8.32 16.44
CA ALA A 70 3.52 8.17 17.78
C ALA A 70 4.64 7.88 18.80
N LEU A 71 4.83 8.77 19.78
CA LEU A 71 5.68 8.46 20.93
C LEU A 71 5.13 7.22 21.64
N PRO A 72 5.98 6.22 21.95
CA PRO A 72 5.53 5.03 22.64
C PRO A 72 4.99 5.41 24.03
N ASP A 73 3.72 5.09 24.27
CA ASP A 73 3.10 5.24 25.58
C ASP A 73 3.49 4.04 26.44
N LEU A 74 4.47 4.23 27.32
CA LEU A 74 5.00 3.17 28.20
C LEU A 74 3.96 2.64 29.20
N ALA A 75 2.82 3.32 29.38
CA ALA A 75 1.73 2.85 30.23
C ALA A 75 0.80 1.85 29.51
N LYS A 76 0.97 1.63 28.20
CA LYS A 76 0.17 0.70 27.40
C LYS A 76 0.99 -0.54 27.00
N PRO A 77 0.35 -1.71 26.82
CA PRO A 77 1.02 -2.86 26.26
C PRO A 77 1.44 -2.59 24.81
N PHE A 78 2.61 -3.08 24.43
CA PHE A 78 3.10 -3.05 23.05
C PHE A 78 2.68 -4.32 22.32
N GLU A 79 2.25 -4.17 21.06
CA GLU A 79 1.98 -5.29 20.16
C GLU A 79 3.03 -5.29 19.05
N VAL A 80 3.71 -6.42 18.87
CA VAL A 80 4.70 -6.61 17.80
C VAL A 80 4.14 -7.63 16.82
N GLN A 81 3.92 -7.21 15.58
CA GLN A 81 3.53 -8.09 14.50
C GLN A 81 4.76 -8.41 13.66
N THR A 82 5.09 -9.71 13.58
CA THR A 82 6.20 -10.22 12.78
C THR A 82 5.65 -11.17 11.73
N ASP A 83 6.21 -11.08 10.53
CA ASP A 83 5.99 -12.05 9.46
C ASP A 83 7.35 -12.66 9.13
N ALA A 84 7.38 -13.97 8.85
CA ALA A 84 8.60 -14.70 8.57
C ALA A 84 8.47 -15.36 7.19
N SER A 85 9.45 -15.12 6.34
CA SER A 85 9.57 -15.79 5.04
C SER A 85 10.66 -16.86 5.10
N ASP A 86 10.61 -17.80 4.14
CA ASP A 86 11.65 -18.84 3.98
C ASP A 86 13.07 -18.27 3.76
N TYR A 87 13.18 -16.97 3.47
CA TYR A 87 14.44 -16.28 3.24
C TYR A 87 14.89 -15.41 4.43
N ALA A 88 13.96 -14.83 5.21
CA ALA A 88 14.26 -13.96 6.36
C ALA A 88 13.00 -13.53 7.15
N LEU A 89 13.25 -13.00 8.37
CA LEU A 89 12.37 -12.17 9.22
C LEU A 89 12.51 -10.68 8.87
#